data_AF-A0A931CDL2-F1
#
_entry.id   AF-A0A931CDL2-F1
#
_cell.length_a   1.000
_cell.length_b   1.000
_cell.length_c   1.000
_cell.angle_alpha   90.00
_cell.angle_beta   90.00
_cell.angle_gamma   90.00
#
_symmetry.space_group_name_H-M   'P 1'
#
loop_
_entity.id
_entity.type
_entity.pdbx_description
1 polymer ?
#
loop_
_entity_poly.entity_id
_entity_poly.type
_entity_poly.pdbx_seq_one_letter_code
_entity_poly.pdbx_strand_id
1 'polypeptide(L)' 'MIDGSEVSIRAIADLVADCLSERGYAFVEEDKIDALAATLEAFLLTAGIPTNASEVGEPEPRSA' A
#
# COMPACT_ATOMS: atom_id res chain seq x y z
N MET A 1 -12.45 -0.68 -19.01
CA MET A 1 -11.39 0.35 -19.00
C MET A 1 -10.89 0.40 -17.57
N ILE A 2 -9.74 -0.21 -17.30
CA ILE A 2 -9.02 0.08 -16.06
C ILE A 2 -8.00 1.14 -16.48
N ASP A 3 -8.27 2.36 -16.09
CA ASP A 3 -7.38 3.50 -16.24
C ASP A 3 -6.06 3.14 -15.52
N GLY A 4 -4.94 3.25 -16.23
CA GLY A 4 -3.60 2.89 -15.75
C GLY A 4 -3.04 3.87 -14.71
N SER A 5 -3.89 4.38 -13.82
CA SER A 5 -3.53 5.23 -12.70
C SER A 5 -2.95 4.35 -11.61
N GLU A 6 -1.72 4.66 -11.22
CA GLU A 6 -0.93 3.99 -10.18
C GLU A 6 -1.83 3.50 -9.02
N VAL A 7 -2.02 2.19 -8.91
CA VAL A 7 -2.82 1.64 -7.81
C VAL A 7 -2.05 1.86 -6.52
N SER A 8 -2.46 2.89 -5.78
CA SER A 8 -1.89 3.23 -4.48
C SER A 8 -1.97 2.02 -3.54
N ILE A 9 -0.95 1.87 -2.68
CA ILE A 9 -0.93 0.84 -1.64
C ILE A 9 -2.16 0.90 -0.73
N ARG A 10 -2.76 2.09 -0.57
CA ARG A 10 -4.03 2.27 0.16
C ARG A 10 -5.21 1.60 -0.55
N ALA A 11 -5.31 1.73 -1.88
CA ALA A 11 -6.35 1.06 -2.66
C ALA A 11 -6.19 -0.47 -2.62
N ILE A 12 -4.94 -0.96 -2.57
CA ILE A 12 -4.66 -2.38 -2.36
C ILE A 12 -5.10 -2.82 -0.96
N ALA A 13 -4.81 -2.02 0.07
CA ALA A 13 -5.23 -2.31 1.44
C ALA A 13 -6.75 -2.39 1.59
N ASP A 14 -7.48 -1.48 0.92
CA ASP A 14 -8.94 -1.48 0.86
C ASP A 14 -9.49 -2.80 0.26
N LEU A 15 -8.94 -3.22 -0.88
CA LEU A 15 -9.30 -4.50 -1.51
C LEU A 15 -8.98 -5.71 -0.64
N VAL A 16 -7.85 -5.68 0.10
CA VAL A 16 -7.47 -6.74 1.03
C VAL A 16 -8.45 -6.78 2.21
N ALA A 17 -8.86 -5.63 2.75
CA ALA A 17 -9.85 -5.53 3.81
C ALA A 17 -11.20 -6.12 3.40
N ASP A 18 -11.72 -5.77 2.22
CA ASP A 18 -12.94 -6.36 1.66
C ASP A 18 -12.81 -7.88 1.55
N CYS A 19 -11.69 -8.35 0.99
CA CYS A 19 -11.42 -9.76 0.77
C CYS A 19 -11.33 -10.58 2.08
N LEU A 20 -10.84 -9.97 3.17
CA LEU A 20 -10.83 -10.56 4.51
C LEU A 20 -12.24 -10.61 5.12
N SER A 21 -13.05 -9.57 4.89
CA SER A 21 -14.43 -9.46 5.35
C SER A 21 -15.35 -10.47 4.67
N GLU A 22 -15.28 -10.57 3.33
CA GLU A 22 -16.07 -11.52 2.53
C GLU A 22 -15.82 -12.98 2.92
N ARG A 23 -14.61 -13.29 3.39
CA ARG A 23 -14.23 -14.64 3.85
C ARG A 23 -14.46 -14.86 5.34
N GLY A 24 -14.97 -13.86 6.07
CA GLY A 24 -15.30 -13.96 7.48
C GLY A 24 -14.09 -14.02 8.42
N TYR A 25 -12.90 -13.63 7.97
CA TYR A 25 -11.70 -13.63 8.81
C TYR A 25 -11.67 -12.43 9.74
N ALA A 26 -11.90 -11.23 9.20
CA ALA A 26 -11.89 -9.98 9.94
C ALA A 26 -12.61 -8.88 9.17
N PHE A 27 -13.41 -8.08 9.87
CA PHE A 27 -13.88 -6.80 9.36
C PHE A 27 -12.81 -5.74 9.69
N VAL A 28 -12.31 -5.05 8.67
CA VAL A 28 -11.35 -3.95 8.83
C VAL A 28 -12.11 -2.65 8.66
N GLU A 29 -12.17 -1.85 9.73
CA GLU A 29 -12.81 -0.53 9.69
C GLU A 29 -12.03 0.45 8.80
N GLU A 30 -12.72 1.45 8.24
CA GLU A 30 -12.12 2.45 7.34
C GLU A 30 -10.90 3.16 7.98
N ASP A 31 -10.96 3.44 9.29
CA ASP A 31 -9.86 4.07 10.02
C ASP A 31 -8.62 3.17 10.18
N LYS A 32 -8.75 1.87 9.91
CA LYS A 32 -7.65 0.88 9.95
C LYS A 32 -7.02 0.65 8.58
N ILE A 33 -7.60 1.15 7.50
CA ILE A 33 -7.10 0.91 6.13
C ILE A 33 -5.69 1.50 5.94
N ASP A 34 -5.41 2.69 6.49
CA ASP A 34 -4.06 3.29 6.42
C ASP A 34 -3.01 2.45 7.19
N ALA A 35 -3.39 1.86 8.33
CA ALA A 35 -2.51 0.97 9.10
C ALA A 35 -2.27 -0.37 8.37
N LEU A 36 -3.30 -0.90 7.71
CA LEU A 36 -3.19 -2.08 6.86
C LEU A 36 -2.28 -1.81 5.66
N ALA A 37 -2.41 -0.64 5.02
CA ALA A 37 -1.55 -0.21 3.92
C ALA A 37 -0.07 -0.15 4.33
N ALA A 38 0.23 0.46 5.48
CA ALA A 38 1.59 0.50 6.02
C ALA A 38 2.14 -0.90 6.33
N THR A 39 1.29 -1.81 6.83
CA THR A 39 1.67 -3.20 7.11
C THR A 39 1.98 -3.97 5.82
N LEU A 40 1.15 -3.80 4.79
CA LEU A 40 1.36 -4.41 3.48
C LEU A 40 2.64 -3.87 2.83
N GLU A 41 2.89 -2.56 2.89
CA GLU A 41 4.11 -1.96 2.38
C GLU A 41 5.36 -2.53 3.08
N ALA A 42 5.37 -2.55 4.41
CA ALA A 42 6.48 -3.10 5.19
C ALA A 42 6.73 -4.59 4.88
N PHE A 43 5.66 -5.37 4.69
CA PHE A 43 5.76 -6.76 4.28
C PHE A 43 6.42 -6.89 2.90
N LEU A 44 5.96 -6.13 1.91
CA LEU A 44 6.48 -6.18 0.54
C LEU A 44 7.96 -5.78 0.50
N LEU A 45 8.34 -4.72 1.20
CA LEU A 45 9.74 -4.31 1.37
C LEU A 45 10.60 -5.41 2.00
N THR A 46 10.11 -6.02 3.08
CA THR A 46 10.81 -7.13 3.76
C THR A 46 10.96 -8.35 2.85
N ALA A 47 9.97 -8.62 2.01
CA ALA A 47 9.98 -9.70 1.03
C ALA A 47 10.84 -9.39 -0.21
N GLY A 48 11.38 -8.17 -0.33
CA GLY A 48 12.12 -7.72 -1.51
C GLY A 48 11.24 -7.53 -2.74
N ILE A 49 9.93 -7.37 -2.54
CA ILE A 49 8.97 -7.11 -3.62
C ILE A 49 8.92 -5.60 -3.84
N PRO A 50 9.21 -5.12 -5.06
CA PRO A 50 9.17 -3.69 -5.34
C PRO A 50 7.74 -3.15 -5.20
N THR A 51 7.59 -2.08 -4.44
CA THR A 51 6.36 -1.30 -4.38
C THR A 51 6.49 -0.09 -5.30
N ASN A 52 5.43 0.24 -6.05
CA ASN A 52 5.34 1.51 -6.79
C ASN A 52 5.03 2.68 -5.84
N ALA A 53 5.28 2.53 -4.54
CA ALA A 53 5.13 3.57 -3.55
C ALA A 53 6.27 4.56 -3.78
N SER A 54 6.06 5.44 -4.77
CA SER A 54 6.81 6.62 -5.17
C SER A 54 8.30 6.65 -4.82
N GLU A 55 9.11 6.96 -5.83
CA GLU A 55 10.40 7.62 -5.68
C GLU A 55 10.29 8.90 -4.81
N VAL A 56 10.13 8.74 -3.49
CA VAL A 56 10.12 9.83 -2.52
C VAL A 56 11.57 10.24 -2.32
N GLY A 57 12.05 11.05 -3.27
CA GLY A 57 13.11 12.03 -3.13
C GLY A 57 14.40 11.55 -2.48
N GLU A 58 15.35 11.09 -3.30
CA GLU A 58 16.74 11.40 -3.01
C GLU A 58 16.88 12.93 -2.93
N PRO A 59 17.26 13.53 -1.78
CA PRO A 59 17.61 14.93 -1.76
C PRO A 59 18.86 15.09 -2.62
N GLU A 60 18.70 15.74 -3.78
CA GLU A 60 19.80 16.10 -4.66
C GLU A 60 20.94 16.71 -3.81
N PRO A 61 22.16 16.14 -3.82
CA PRO A 61 23.25 16.68 -3.03
C PRO A 61 23.56 18.06 -3.60
N ARG A 62 23.15 19.10 -2.87
CA ARG A 62 23.45 20.50 -3.20
C ARG A 62 24.98 20.63 -3.22
N SER A 63 25.54 20.59 -4.43
CA SER A 63 26.97 20.73 -4.65
C SER A 63 27.38 22.11 -4.16
N ALA A 64 28.34 22.11 -3.23
CA ALA A 64 28.90 23.29 -2.58
C ALA A 64 29.87 24.05 -3.50
#